data_AF-A2DCZ9-F1
#
_entry.id   AF-A2DCZ9-F1
#
_cell.length_a   1.000
_cell.length_b   1.000
_cell.length_c   1.000
_cell.angle_alpha   90.00
_cell.angle_beta   90.00
_cell.angle_gamma   90.00
#
_symmetry.space_group_name_H-M   'P 1'
#
loop_
_entity.id
_entity.type
_entity.pdbx_description
1 polymer ?
#
loop_
_entity_poly.entity_id
_entity_poly.type
_entity_poly.pdbx_seq_one_letter_code
_entity_poly.pdbx_strand_id
1 'polypeptide(L)'
;MLDYKVSSNDMSFSSSVFSVPQKDYIPSDDASAKVLQDLNNIKIRYPEELNKHHDFFNCLISMIQNNEFQVDSSTYINFDLLSDLIAILESEDCIDRSEVLEIIYCLSKFDKVIEFLNHRDIINLIYTIALSQKDDLQKDNYIAIRILTRLLPHVENNEIYLADHPIDEFCFLSETDKVVPLFAKLTELNPNQDNFRSTAQFIYEKTEFDCYKDIVMILKSVLPVYPEEINFLIELEIPGLPCFLRRLASRLFRFDDDEKDDIVNMMGLMEAFIVPLTSNIKINEDVFLIIHESQMAWNAFRYFTSTMCDDDSRCSAIHFLEVCISHDILYKDVLNAITKWDFPLVVRVSNNCEFEQQIQLIVIISKIIQNRGYNAAETAIKSGILKLIGSFIPYYIQYALNALDVLIENYVEQDQGKTIWELICKTSIIQDLKDAIEDNDNDEEFDNIVYFVNHFN
;
A
#
# COMPACT_ATOMS: atom_id res chain seq x y z
N MET A 1 5.90 36.97 -0.13
CA MET A 1 6.18 37.53 -1.46
C MET A 1 7.67 37.81 -1.52
N LEU A 2 8.44 36.85 -2.03
CA LEU A 2 9.89 36.92 -2.21
C LEU A 2 10.19 36.23 -3.55
N ASP A 3 10.86 36.98 -4.42
CA ASP A 3 11.13 36.68 -5.83
C ASP A 3 12.22 35.61 -5.99
N TYR A 4 11.89 34.54 -6.71
CA TYR A 4 12.89 33.59 -7.22
C TYR A 4 13.28 33.97 -8.65
N LYS A 5 14.56 34.35 -8.84
CA LYS A 5 15.15 34.62 -10.15
C LYS A 5 15.36 33.31 -10.90
N VAL A 6 14.66 33.18 -12.03
CA VAL A 6 14.93 32.20 -13.10
C VAL A 6 16.15 32.67 -13.89
N SER A 7 17.15 31.81 -14.04
CA SER A 7 18.13 31.93 -15.13
C SER A 7 17.99 30.74 -16.07
N SER A 8 17.34 31.01 -17.20
CA SER A 8 17.30 30.22 -18.41
C SER A 8 18.69 30.11 -19.06
N ASN A 9 19.02 28.94 -19.59
CA ASN A 9 19.74 28.83 -20.86
C ASN A 9 19.44 27.49 -21.53
N ASP A 10 18.69 27.59 -22.63
CA ASP A 10 18.60 26.61 -23.70
C ASP A 10 19.98 26.21 -24.23
N MET A 11 20.15 24.92 -24.51
CA MET A 11 21.02 24.44 -25.59
C MET A 11 20.46 23.10 -26.09
N SER A 12 19.73 23.17 -27.20
CA SER A 12 19.56 22.08 -28.16
C SER A 12 20.91 21.51 -28.60
N PHE A 13 21.06 20.19 -28.84
CA PHE A 13 21.84 19.66 -29.98
C PHE A 13 21.61 18.15 -30.21
N SER A 14 21.69 17.80 -31.49
CA SER A 14 21.37 16.54 -32.16
C SER A 14 22.42 15.41 -32.07
N SER A 15 21.91 14.17 -32.17
CA SER A 15 22.46 12.95 -32.79
C SER A 15 23.98 12.69 -32.96
N SER A 16 24.34 11.46 -32.54
CA SER A 16 25.43 10.57 -32.98
C SER A 16 26.86 10.84 -32.50
N VAL A 17 27.47 9.88 -31.79
CA VAL A 17 28.44 8.89 -32.31
C VAL A 17 28.60 7.78 -31.25
N PHE A 18 28.59 6.52 -31.71
CA PHE A 18 28.80 5.28 -30.96
C PHE A 18 30.08 5.26 -30.09
N SER A 19 29.99 4.61 -28.93
CA SER A 19 31.12 3.90 -28.30
C SER A 19 30.58 2.60 -27.72
N VAL A 20 31.10 1.48 -28.23
CA VAL A 20 30.76 0.10 -27.89
C VAL A 20 31.10 -0.21 -26.43
N PRO A 21 30.21 -0.83 -25.64
CA PRO A 21 30.60 -1.57 -24.45
C PRO A 21 30.87 -3.03 -24.79
N GLN A 22 32.03 -3.52 -24.34
CA GLN A 22 32.36 -4.94 -24.32
C GLN A 22 31.45 -5.70 -23.35
N LYS A 23 31.10 -6.91 -23.80
CA LYS A 23 30.42 -8.02 -23.13
C LYS A 23 30.66 -8.13 -21.62
N ASP A 24 29.56 -8.02 -20.88
CA ASP A 24 29.19 -8.99 -19.86
C ASP A 24 27.76 -9.49 -20.15
N TYR A 25 27.53 -10.75 -19.81
CA TYR A 25 26.47 -11.65 -20.27
C TYR A 25 25.04 -11.09 -20.20
N ILE A 26 24.40 -10.96 -21.37
CA ILE A 26 22.95 -10.82 -21.54
C ILE A 26 22.42 -12.20 -21.94
N PRO A 27 21.57 -12.88 -21.16
CA PRO A 27 20.90 -14.11 -21.61
C PRO A 27 19.91 -13.79 -22.74
N SER A 28 20.00 -14.54 -23.84
CA SER A 28 19.49 -14.21 -25.18
C SER A 28 18.22 -14.96 -25.63
N ASP A 29 17.24 -14.20 -26.14
CA ASP A 29 16.45 -14.34 -27.41
C ASP A 29 16.01 -15.66 -28.13
N ASP A 30 16.22 -16.89 -27.63
CA ASP A 30 15.77 -18.19 -28.26
C ASP A 30 14.40 -18.91 -27.90
N ALA A 31 13.56 -18.49 -26.95
CA ALA A 31 12.32 -19.19 -26.50
C ALA A 31 11.04 -18.61 -27.06
N SER A 32 10.97 -17.28 -27.05
CA SER A 32 9.89 -16.48 -27.58
C SER A 32 9.82 -16.65 -29.10
N ALA A 33 10.97 -16.71 -29.77
CA ALA A 33 11.09 -17.10 -31.16
C ALA A 33 10.54 -18.50 -31.40
N LYS A 34 10.80 -19.45 -30.50
CA LYS A 34 10.29 -20.81 -30.62
C LYS A 34 8.78 -20.91 -30.40
N VAL A 35 8.19 -20.28 -29.37
CA VAL A 35 6.74 -20.32 -29.13
C VAL A 35 5.94 -19.61 -30.25
N LEU A 36 6.43 -18.49 -30.78
CA LEU A 36 5.77 -17.76 -31.88
C LEU A 36 6.04 -18.38 -33.26
N GLN A 37 7.22 -18.97 -33.49
CA GLN A 37 7.49 -19.78 -34.67
C GLN A 37 6.73 -21.10 -34.60
N ASP A 38 6.52 -21.68 -33.43
CA ASP A 38 5.67 -22.85 -33.21
C ASP A 38 4.20 -22.49 -33.43
N LEU A 39 3.71 -21.35 -32.92
CA LEU A 39 2.38 -20.79 -33.23
C LEU A 39 2.15 -20.59 -34.74
N ASN A 40 3.08 -19.93 -35.43
CA ASN A 40 3.01 -19.74 -36.87
C ASN A 40 3.19 -21.07 -37.63
N ASN A 41 4.07 -21.96 -37.19
CA ASN A 41 4.26 -23.29 -37.78
C ASN A 41 3.02 -24.16 -37.59
N ILE A 42 2.30 -24.04 -36.47
CA ILE A 42 1.06 -24.79 -36.22
C ILE A 42 -0.07 -24.23 -37.09
N LYS A 43 -0.21 -22.89 -37.21
CA LYS A 43 -1.12 -22.24 -38.17
C LYS A 43 -0.85 -22.65 -39.62
N ILE A 44 0.44 -22.79 -39.99
CA ILE A 44 0.87 -23.19 -41.34
C ILE A 44 0.74 -24.71 -41.57
N ARG A 45 1.00 -25.55 -40.56
CA ARG A 45 0.92 -27.02 -40.69
C ARG A 45 -0.50 -27.55 -40.59
N TYR A 46 -1.38 -26.88 -39.85
CA TYR A 46 -2.74 -27.33 -39.60
C TYR A 46 -3.79 -26.25 -39.92
N PRO A 47 -3.77 -25.66 -41.13
CA PRO A 47 -4.69 -24.59 -41.51
C PRO A 47 -6.16 -25.03 -41.54
N GLU A 48 -6.41 -26.34 -41.69
CA GLU A 48 -7.76 -26.93 -41.70
C GLU A 48 -8.28 -27.30 -40.29
N GLU A 49 -7.43 -27.25 -39.25
CA GLU A 49 -7.78 -27.63 -37.87
C GLU A 49 -7.96 -26.43 -36.93
N LEU A 50 -7.56 -25.22 -37.34
CA LEU A 50 -7.73 -23.97 -36.58
C LEU A 50 -9.21 -23.70 -36.21
N ASN A 51 -10.14 -24.26 -36.98
CA ASN A 51 -11.59 -24.14 -36.78
C ASN A 51 -12.23 -25.40 -36.15
N LYS A 52 -11.46 -26.42 -35.73
CA LYS A 52 -12.00 -27.73 -35.32
C LYS A 52 -11.44 -28.36 -34.03
N HIS A 53 -10.43 -27.81 -33.36
CA HIS A 53 -9.67 -28.60 -32.37
C HIS A 53 -9.33 -27.91 -31.04
N HIS A 54 -10.08 -28.29 -30.00
CA HIS A 54 -9.78 -28.12 -28.58
C HIS A 54 -8.32 -28.51 -28.20
N ASP A 55 -7.77 -29.55 -28.85
CA ASP A 55 -6.40 -30.04 -28.59
C ASP A 55 -5.30 -29.06 -29.01
N PHE A 56 -5.55 -28.23 -30.03
CA PHE A 56 -4.60 -27.21 -30.47
C PHE A 56 -4.39 -26.14 -29.39
N PHE A 57 -5.49 -25.61 -28.85
CA PHE A 57 -5.41 -24.55 -27.86
C PHE A 57 -4.85 -25.04 -26.51
N ASN A 58 -5.22 -26.24 -26.07
CA ASN A 58 -4.64 -26.84 -24.85
C ASN A 58 -3.12 -27.04 -24.96
N CYS A 59 -2.64 -27.47 -26.13
CA CYS A 59 -1.22 -27.58 -26.40
C CYS A 59 -0.52 -26.22 -26.26
N LEU A 60 -1.13 -25.18 -26.82
CA LEU A 60 -0.62 -23.81 -26.78
C LEU A 60 -0.53 -23.24 -25.37
N ILE A 61 -1.60 -23.39 -24.59
CA ILE A 61 -1.68 -22.92 -23.21
C ILE A 61 -0.58 -23.58 -22.37
N SER A 62 -0.39 -24.89 -22.51
CA SER A 62 0.65 -25.62 -21.77
C SER A 62 2.07 -25.13 -22.11
N MET A 63 2.31 -24.76 -23.37
CA MET A 63 3.60 -24.24 -23.83
C MET A 63 3.86 -22.83 -23.29
N ILE A 64 2.84 -21.98 -23.20
CA ILE A 64 2.97 -20.60 -22.69
C ILE A 64 3.13 -20.58 -21.16
N GLN A 65 2.43 -21.45 -20.43
CA GLN A 65 2.41 -21.44 -18.96
C GLN A 65 3.64 -22.09 -18.31
N ASN A 66 4.24 -23.13 -18.92
CA ASN A 66 5.32 -23.90 -18.29
C ASN A 66 6.74 -23.35 -18.51
N ASN A 67 6.90 -22.25 -19.24
CA ASN A 67 8.20 -21.58 -19.45
C ASN A 67 9.33 -22.58 -19.89
N GLU A 68 9.00 -23.63 -20.64
CA GLU A 68 9.96 -24.67 -21.09
C GLU A 68 11.06 -24.13 -22.02
N PHE A 69 11.00 -22.86 -22.38
CA PHE A 69 11.94 -22.21 -23.27
C PHE A 69 12.49 -20.95 -22.57
N GLN A 70 13.80 -20.87 -22.37
CA GLN A 70 14.49 -19.94 -21.46
C GLN A 70 14.81 -18.53 -22.00
N VAL A 71 13.86 -17.67 -22.43
CA VAL A 71 14.25 -16.42 -23.15
C VAL A 71 13.27 -15.24 -23.05
N ASP A 72 13.84 -14.03 -23.21
CA ASP A 72 13.23 -12.69 -23.29
C ASP A 72 12.26 -12.46 -24.48
N SER A 73 11.17 -11.73 -24.26
CA SER A 73 9.90 -11.85 -25.02
C SER A 73 9.33 -10.55 -25.61
N SER A 74 10.02 -9.42 -25.47
CA SER A 74 9.53 -8.09 -25.87
C SER A 74 9.64 -7.76 -27.38
N THR A 75 10.40 -8.54 -28.16
CA THR A 75 10.77 -8.19 -29.55
C THR A 75 9.78 -8.67 -30.63
N TYR A 76 8.84 -9.58 -30.33
CA TYR A 76 8.20 -10.41 -31.38
C TYR A 76 6.66 -10.45 -31.42
N ILE A 77 5.96 -9.50 -30.79
CA ILE A 77 4.48 -9.41 -30.85
C ILE A 77 4.04 -8.99 -32.27
N ASN A 78 3.37 -9.87 -33.02
CA ASN A 78 2.76 -9.55 -34.33
C ASN A 78 1.25 -9.32 -34.18
N PHE A 79 0.77 -8.16 -34.63
CA PHE A 79 -0.62 -7.71 -34.55
C PHE A 79 -1.62 -8.62 -35.30
N ASP A 80 -1.17 -9.38 -36.30
CA ASP A 80 -2.04 -10.28 -37.09
C ASP A 80 -2.63 -11.43 -36.26
N LEU A 81 -1.82 -12.06 -35.38
CA LEU A 81 -2.29 -13.17 -34.54
C LEU A 81 -3.32 -12.69 -33.51
N LEU A 82 -3.06 -11.53 -32.88
CA LEU A 82 -4.02 -10.95 -31.93
C LEU A 82 -5.33 -10.59 -32.64
N SER A 83 -5.25 -10.05 -33.86
CA SER A 83 -6.42 -9.77 -34.69
C SER A 83 -7.24 -11.03 -34.99
N ASP A 84 -6.58 -12.15 -35.32
CA ASP A 84 -7.25 -13.44 -35.54
C ASP A 84 -7.94 -13.95 -34.26
N LEU A 85 -7.28 -13.84 -33.10
CA LEU A 85 -7.86 -14.26 -31.82
C LEU A 85 -9.09 -13.41 -31.46
N ILE A 86 -9.04 -12.10 -31.68
CA ILE A 86 -10.20 -11.22 -31.49
C ILE A 86 -11.34 -11.59 -32.46
N ALA A 87 -11.04 -11.82 -33.74
CA ALA A 87 -12.04 -12.24 -34.73
C ALA A 87 -12.72 -13.59 -34.34
N ILE A 88 -11.98 -14.51 -33.72
CA ILE A 88 -12.54 -15.75 -33.19
C ILE A 88 -13.48 -15.47 -32.01
N LEU A 89 -13.16 -14.51 -31.14
CA LEU A 89 -14.04 -14.11 -30.03
C LEU A 89 -15.33 -13.42 -30.51
N GLU A 90 -15.27 -12.66 -31.61
CA GLU A 90 -16.43 -12.01 -32.22
C GLU A 90 -17.41 -13.00 -32.89
N SER A 91 -16.93 -14.22 -33.20
CA SER A 91 -17.74 -15.26 -33.85
C SER A 91 -18.81 -15.83 -32.90
N GLU A 92 -20.06 -15.90 -33.37
CA GLU A 92 -21.17 -16.49 -32.62
C GLU A 92 -20.99 -18.02 -32.39
N ASP A 93 -20.22 -18.70 -33.26
CA ASP A 93 -19.97 -20.15 -33.22
C ASP A 93 -18.63 -20.50 -32.51
N CYS A 94 -18.15 -19.67 -31.59
CA CYS A 94 -16.89 -19.90 -30.88
C CYS A 94 -16.98 -21.09 -29.91
N ILE A 95 -16.52 -22.27 -30.35
CA ILE A 95 -16.55 -23.52 -29.55
C ILE A 95 -15.48 -23.54 -28.44
N ASP A 96 -14.33 -22.91 -28.67
CA ASP A 96 -13.17 -22.91 -27.75
C ASP A 96 -12.89 -21.49 -27.18
N ARG A 97 -13.96 -20.74 -26.83
CA ARG A 97 -13.85 -19.34 -26.37
C ARG A 97 -12.94 -19.19 -25.15
N SER A 98 -13.10 -20.08 -24.17
CA SER A 98 -12.30 -20.11 -22.95
C SER A 98 -10.80 -20.21 -23.24
N GLU A 99 -10.43 -21.06 -24.19
CA GLU A 99 -9.04 -21.32 -24.52
C GLU A 99 -8.42 -20.12 -25.26
N VAL A 100 -9.18 -19.49 -26.16
CA VAL A 100 -8.77 -18.24 -26.82
C VAL A 100 -8.56 -17.12 -25.80
N LEU A 101 -9.49 -16.96 -24.85
CA LEU A 101 -9.36 -15.98 -23.77
C LEU A 101 -8.12 -16.27 -22.90
N GLU A 102 -7.84 -17.53 -22.56
CA GLU A 102 -6.68 -17.85 -21.72
C GLU A 102 -5.36 -17.52 -22.45
N ILE A 103 -5.30 -17.71 -23.77
CA ILE A 103 -4.16 -17.31 -24.58
C ILE A 103 -3.97 -15.80 -24.54
N ILE A 104 -5.05 -15.02 -24.77
CA ILE A 104 -5.01 -13.56 -24.71
C ILE A 104 -4.56 -13.10 -23.32
N TYR A 105 -5.13 -13.69 -22.26
CA TYR A 105 -4.72 -13.42 -20.89
C TYR A 105 -3.24 -13.72 -20.66
N CYS A 106 -2.73 -14.87 -21.08
CA CYS A 106 -1.32 -15.20 -20.92
C CYS A 106 -0.40 -14.22 -21.68
N LEU A 107 -0.83 -13.73 -22.84
CA LEU A 107 -0.10 -12.75 -23.65
C LEU A 107 -0.23 -11.32 -23.10
N SER A 108 -1.27 -10.99 -22.35
CA SER A 108 -1.50 -9.64 -21.80
C SER A 108 -0.48 -9.21 -20.73
N LYS A 109 0.53 -10.03 -20.44
CA LYS A 109 1.70 -9.64 -19.63
C LYS A 109 2.68 -8.73 -20.38
N PHE A 110 2.49 -8.55 -21.70
CA PHE A 110 3.37 -7.74 -22.54
C PHE A 110 2.73 -6.42 -22.95
N ASP A 111 3.47 -5.33 -22.81
CA ASP A 111 2.97 -3.97 -23.08
C ASP A 111 2.38 -3.79 -24.48
N LYS A 112 3.00 -4.36 -25.54
CA LYS A 112 2.46 -4.24 -26.91
C LYS A 112 1.13 -5.00 -27.10
N VAL A 113 0.90 -6.06 -26.33
CA VAL A 113 -0.40 -6.77 -26.34
C VAL A 113 -1.44 -5.91 -25.65
N ILE A 114 -1.10 -5.31 -24.51
CA ILE A 114 -1.96 -4.36 -23.82
C ILE A 114 -2.30 -3.16 -24.71
N GLU A 115 -1.31 -2.60 -25.41
CA GLU A 115 -1.51 -1.51 -26.38
C GLU A 115 -2.47 -1.91 -27.50
N PHE A 116 -2.34 -3.14 -28.05
CA PHE A 116 -3.27 -3.65 -29.05
C PHE A 116 -4.69 -3.84 -28.51
N LEU A 117 -4.83 -4.38 -27.30
CA LEU A 117 -6.13 -4.61 -26.66
C LEU A 117 -6.79 -3.30 -26.21
N ASN A 118 -6.02 -2.21 -26.09
CA ASN A 118 -6.49 -0.88 -25.70
C ASN A 118 -7.23 -0.16 -26.86
N HIS A 119 -8.20 -0.85 -27.43
CA HIS A 119 -9.18 -0.32 -28.36
C HIS A 119 -10.57 -0.49 -27.77
N ARG A 120 -11.39 0.57 -27.83
CA ARG A 120 -12.71 0.59 -27.19
C ARG A 120 -13.59 -0.59 -27.60
N ASP A 121 -13.57 -0.97 -28.88
CA ASP A 121 -14.38 -2.09 -29.39
C ASP A 121 -13.92 -3.43 -28.80
N ILE A 122 -12.61 -3.63 -28.63
CA ILE A 122 -12.04 -4.83 -28.01
C ILE A 122 -12.38 -4.86 -26.52
N ILE A 123 -12.24 -3.74 -25.82
CA ILE A 123 -12.60 -3.64 -24.39
C ILE A 123 -14.09 -3.95 -24.20
N ASN A 124 -14.96 -3.37 -25.02
CA ASN A 124 -16.41 -3.63 -24.98
C ASN A 124 -16.74 -5.10 -25.28
N LEU A 125 -16.03 -5.73 -26.23
CA LEU A 125 -16.16 -7.16 -26.50
C LEU A 125 -15.80 -7.99 -25.26
N ILE A 126 -14.69 -7.68 -24.61
CA ILE A 126 -14.25 -8.39 -23.39
C ILE A 126 -15.25 -8.16 -22.24
N TYR A 127 -15.79 -6.95 -22.06
CA TYR A 127 -16.87 -6.69 -21.10
C TYR A 127 -18.13 -7.48 -21.42
N THR A 128 -18.53 -7.55 -22.69
CA THR A 128 -19.70 -8.33 -23.13
C THR A 128 -19.53 -9.81 -22.77
N ILE A 129 -18.32 -10.35 -22.90
CA ILE A 129 -17.99 -11.71 -22.48
C ILE A 129 -18.02 -11.82 -20.94
N ALA A 130 -17.40 -10.88 -20.22
CA ALA A 130 -17.37 -10.84 -18.75
C ALA A 130 -18.77 -10.79 -18.12
N LEU A 131 -19.73 -10.17 -18.80
CA LEU A 131 -21.12 -9.97 -18.35
C LEU A 131 -22.11 -10.96 -18.97
N SER A 132 -21.64 -11.91 -19.78
CA SER A 132 -22.49 -12.90 -20.44
C SER A 132 -23.09 -13.88 -19.44
N GLN A 133 -24.41 -14.07 -19.46
CA GLN A 133 -25.12 -15.07 -18.65
C GLN A 133 -25.34 -16.40 -19.39
N LYS A 134 -24.57 -16.66 -20.45
CA LYS A 134 -24.78 -17.83 -21.33
C LYS A 134 -24.05 -19.10 -20.86
N ASP A 135 -23.03 -18.97 -20.00
CA ASP A 135 -22.19 -20.09 -19.54
C ASP A 135 -22.50 -20.43 -18.08
N ASP A 136 -23.01 -21.65 -17.83
CA ASP A 136 -23.33 -22.14 -16.49
C ASP A 136 -22.08 -22.29 -15.61
N LEU A 137 -20.89 -22.51 -16.20
CA LEU A 137 -19.62 -22.62 -15.48
C LEU A 137 -18.88 -21.30 -15.33
N GLN A 138 -19.34 -20.25 -16.03
CA GLN A 138 -18.79 -18.89 -16.01
C GLN A 138 -17.27 -18.79 -16.25
N LYS A 139 -16.67 -19.79 -16.91
CA LYS A 139 -15.23 -19.87 -17.12
C LYS A 139 -14.76 -18.72 -18.01
N ASP A 140 -15.50 -18.46 -19.08
CA ASP A 140 -15.25 -17.34 -19.99
C ASP A 140 -15.29 -16.00 -19.25
N ASN A 141 -16.28 -15.81 -18.36
CA ASN A 141 -16.47 -14.59 -17.60
C ASN A 141 -15.23 -14.28 -16.74
N TYR A 142 -14.75 -15.27 -15.99
CA TYR A 142 -13.60 -15.08 -15.10
C TYR A 142 -12.31 -14.79 -15.86
N ILE A 143 -12.07 -15.44 -17.01
CA ILE A 143 -10.87 -15.16 -17.80
C ILE A 143 -10.97 -13.75 -18.41
N ALA A 144 -12.14 -13.35 -18.91
CA ALA A 144 -12.37 -12.00 -19.40
C ALA A 144 -12.14 -10.93 -18.32
N ILE A 145 -12.64 -11.14 -17.10
CA ILE A 145 -12.37 -10.26 -15.95
C ILE A 145 -10.87 -10.14 -15.69
N ARG A 146 -10.12 -11.25 -15.70
CA ARG A 146 -8.66 -11.22 -15.51
C ARG A 146 -7.92 -10.45 -16.61
N ILE A 147 -8.40 -10.53 -17.85
CA ILE A 147 -7.87 -9.70 -18.95
C ILE A 147 -8.16 -8.22 -18.66
N LEU A 148 -9.40 -7.87 -18.30
CA LEU A 148 -9.78 -6.50 -17.96
C LEU A 148 -8.96 -5.94 -16.80
N THR A 149 -8.73 -6.72 -15.74
CA THR A 149 -7.92 -6.30 -14.58
C THR A 149 -6.51 -5.92 -14.98
N ARG A 150 -5.92 -6.59 -15.99
CA ARG A 150 -4.61 -6.25 -16.53
C ARG A 150 -4.65 -5.10 -17.53
N LEU A 151 -5.72 -5.00 -18.31
CA LEU A 151 -5.84 -4.05 -19.41
C LEU A 151 -6.20 -2.64 -18.94
N LEU A 152 -7.25 -2.50 -18.13
CA LEU A 152 -7.84 -1.20 -17.79
C LEU A 152 -6.88 -0.21 -17.13
N PRO A 153 -5.87 -0.63 -16.33
CA PRO A 153 -4.86 0.29 -15.82
C PRO A 153 -4.09 1.08 -16.88
N HIS A 154 -4.07 0.61 -18.12
CA HIS A 154 -3.36 1.25 -19.24
C HIS A 154 -4.29 2.03 -20.17
N VAL A 155 -5.59 2.08 -19.86
CA VAL A 155 -6.60 2.77 -20.67
C VAL A 155 -6.78 4.20 -20.16
N GLU A 156 -6.72 5.19 -21.04
CA GLU A 156 -7.04 6.57 -20.68
C GLU A 156 -8.53 6.73 -20.37
N ASN A 157 -8.85 7.51 -19.33
CA ASN A 157 -10.21 7.71 -18.82
C ASN A 157 -10.93 6.38 -18.47
N ASN A 158 -10.21 5.44 -17.84
CA ASN A 158 -10.74 4.13 -17.51
C ASN A 158 -11.89 4.15 -16.48
N GLU A 159 -12.10 5.27 -15.78
CA GLU A 159 -13.22 5.49 -14.88
C GLU A 159 -14.58 5.45 -15.61
N ILE A 160 -14.61 5.75 -16.91
CA ILE A 160 -15.83 5.69 -17.73
C ILE A 160 -16.40 4.27 -17.74
N TYR A 161 -15.56 3.23 -17.67
CA TYR A 161 -16.04 1.86 -17.71
C TYR A 161 -16.78 1.42 -16.44
N LEU A 162 -16.53 2.06 -15.28
CA LEU A 162 -17.35 1.83 -14.09
C LEU A 162 -18.74 2.48 -14.22
N ALA A 163 -18.87 3.53 -15.03
CA ALA A 163 -20.15 4.16 -15.32
C ALA A 163 -20.93 3.41 -16.41
N ASP A 164 -20.23 2.94 -17.46
CA ASP A 164 -20.82 2.19 -18.57
C ASP A 164 -21.20 0.76 -18.17
N HIS A 165 -20.47 0.15 -17.22
CA HIS A 165 -20.69 -1.20 -16.69
C HIS A 165 -20.77 -1.18 -15.16
N PRO A 166 -21.94 -0.85 -14.59
CA PRO A 166 -22.10 -0.72 -13.15
C PRO A 166 -21.87 -2.06 -12.43
N ILE A 167 -21.38 -1.97 -11.20
CA ILE A 167 -20.95 -3.11 -10.36
C ILE A 167 -22.05 -4.17 -10.20
N ASP A 168 -23.32 -3.74 -10.16
CA ASP A 168 -24.46 -4.63 -10.04
C ASP A 168 -24.59 -5.64 -11.19
N GLU A 169 -24.04 -5.34 -12.37
CA GLU A 169 -24.05 -6.26 -13.51
C GLU A 169 -23.22 -7.52 -13.25
N PHE A 170 -22.31 -7.52 -12.27
CA PHE A 170 -21.50 -8.68 -11.88
C PHE A 170 -22.15 -9.54 -10.79
N CYS A 171 -23.33 -9.18 -10.28
CA CYS A 171 -24.00 -9.90 -9.18
C CYS A 171 -24.43 -11.34 -9.52
N PHE A 172 -24.45 -11.72 -10.80
CA PHE A 172 -24.83 -13.08 -11.22
C PHE A 172 -23.68 -14.09 -11.13
N LEU A 173 -22.44 -13.64 -10.88
CA LEU A 173 -21.28 -14.52 -10.76
C LEU A 173 -21.40 -15.41 -9.52
N SER A 174 -21.06 -16.69 -9.69
CA SER A 174 -21.09 -17.71 -8.62
C SER A 174 -19.99 -17.48 -7.58
N GLU A 175 -18.79 -17.12 -8.03
CA GLU A 175 -17.66 -16.67 -7.23
C GLU A 175 -17.42 -15.16 -7.43
N THR A 176 -18.13 -14.31 -6.67
CA THR A 176 -18.03 -12.85 -6.79
C THR A 176 -16.68 -12.27 -6.37
N ASP A 177 -15.93 -12.96 -5.53
CA ASP A 177 -14.60 -12.51 -5.06
C ASP A 177 -13.62 -12.34 -6.23
N LYS A 178 -13.83 -13.07 -7.34
CA LYS A 178 -12.99 -12.99 -8.54
C LYS A 178 -13.08 -11.67 -9.31
N VAL A 179 -14.12 -10.87 -9.11
CA VAL A 179 -14.24 -9.54 -9.75
C VAL A 179 -13.61 -8.42 -8.92
N VAL A 180 -13.43 -8.63 -7.61
CA VAL A 180 -12.90 -7.59 -6.72
C VAL A 180 -11.52 -7.06 -7.14
N PRO A 181 -10.57 -7.87 -7.66
CA PRO A 181 -9.30 -7.35 -8.17
C PRO A 181 -9.43 -6.31 -9.29
N LEU A 182 -10.46 -6.45 -10.16
CA LEU A 182 -10.77 -5.46 -11.19
C LEU A 182 -11.18 -4.13 -10.55
N PHE A 183 -12.12 -4.16 -9.61
CA PHE A 183 -12.59 -2.95 -8.92
C PHE A 183 -11.49 -2.31 -8.08
N ALA A 184 -10.63 -3.12 -7.47
CA ALA A 184 -9.52 -2.62 -6.69
C ALA A 184 -8.52 -1.86 -7.57
N LYS A 185 -8.18 -2.39 -8.76
CA LYS A 185 -7.31 -1.69 -9.71
C LYS A 185 -7.91 -0.40 -10.26
N LEU A 186 -9.21 -0.39 -10.54
CA LEU A 186 -9.89 0.82 -11.01
C LEU A 186 -9.99 1.89 -9.92
N THR A 187 -10.21 1.47 -8.66
CA THR A 187 -10.27 2.37 -7.50
C THR A 187 -8.90 2.91 -7.12
N GLU A 188 -7.85 2.10 -7.26
CA GLU A 188 -6.46 2.54 -7.04
C GLU A 188 -6.09 3.71 -7.95
N LEU A 189 -6.51 3.65 -9.21
CA LEU A 189 -6.24 4.68 -10.21
C LEU A 189 -7.18 5.87 -10.09
N ASN A 190 -8.43 5.63 -9.69
CA ASN A 190 -9.48 6.65 -9.59
C ASN A 190 -10.23 6.47 -8.27
N PRO A 191 -9.68 6.97 -7.16
CA PRO A 191 -10.41 6.98 -5.89
C PRO A 191 -11.62 7.90 -6.06
N ASN A 192 -12.80 7.30 -6.24
CA ASN A 192 -14.07 7.99 -6.42
C ASN A 192 -15.05 7.49 -5.35
N GLN A 193 -15.60 8.43 -4.58
CA GLN A 193 -16.49 8.16 -3.45
C GLN A 193 -17.76 7.38 -3.84
N ASP A 194 -18.41 7.72 -4.95
CA ASP A 194 -19.67 7.10 -5.39
C ASP A 194 -19.45 5.64 -5.82
N ASN A 195 -18.37 5.41 -6.58
CA ASN A 195 -17.99 4.05 -7.01
C ASN A 195 -17.52 3.21 -5.82
N PHE A 196 -16.80 3.82 -4.88
CA PHE A 196 -16.35 3.14 -3.67
C PHE A 196 -17.52 2.60 -2.85
N ARG A 197 -18.55 3.41 -2.59
CA ARG A 197 -19.70 2.97 -1.79
C ARG A 197 -20.42 1.78 -2.42
N SER A 198 -20.62 1.83 -3.73
CA SER A 198 -21.23 0.74 -4.50
C SER A 198 -20.35 -0.52 -4.48
N THR A 199 -19.02 -0.36 -4.60
CA THR A 199 -18.05 -1.45 -4.51
C THR A 199 -18.04 -2.09 -3.12
N ALA A 200 -18.00 -1.28 -2.07
CA ALA A 200 -18.00 -1.76 -0.69
C ALA A 200 -19.31 -2.48 -0.35
N GLN A 201 -20.46 -1.98 -0.81
CA GLN A 201 -21.75 -2.65 -0.65
C GLN A 201 -21.76 -4.01 -1.38
N PHE A 202 -21.32 -4.05 -2.64
CA PHE A 202 -21.20 -5.30 -3.40
C PHE A 202 -20.32 -6.32 -2.67
N ILE A 203 -19.12 -5.90 -2.23
CA ILE A 203 -18.20 -6.76 -1.47
C ILE A 203 -18.89 -7.27 -0.21
N TYR A 204 -19.53 -6.38 0.54
CA TYR A 204 -20.18 -6.74 1.80
C TYR A 204 -21.28 -7.79 1.63
N GLU A 205 -22.12 -7.61 0.62
CA GLU A 205 -23.31 -8.43 0.36
C GLU A 205 -23.00 -9.75 -0.35
N LYS A 206 -21.97 -9.77 -1.20
CA LYS A 206 -21.75 -10.87 -2.14
C LYS A 206 -20.51 -11.69 -1.84
N THR A 207 -19.51 -11.15 -1.16
CA THR A 207 -18.21 -11.82 -0.96
C THR A 207 -18.07 -12.47 0.40
N GLU A 208 -17.15 -13.44 0.47
CA GLU A 208 -16.73 -14.08 1.72
C GLU A 208 -15.52 -13.38 2.38
N PHE A 209 -15.03 -12.28 1.77
CA PHE A 209 -13.83 -11.54 2.16
C PHE A 209 -12.53 -12.36 1.99
N ASP A 210 -12.53 -13.37 1.12
CA ASP A 210 -11.29 -14.10 0.79
C ASP A 210 -10.37 -13.27 -0.14
N CYS A 211 -10.93 -12.30 -0.86
CA CYS A 211 -10.22 -11.25 -1.60
C CYS A 211 -9.73 -10.09 -0.70
N TYR A 212 -9.41 -10.33 0.58
CA TYR A 212 -9.07 -9.29 1.56
C TYR A 212 -7.90 -8.39 1.11
N LYS A 213 -6.97 -8.91 0.29
CA LYS A 213 -5.83 -8.14 -0.24
C LYS A 213 -6.31 -6.98 -1.13
N ASP A 214 -7.26 -7.27 -2.01
CA ASP A 214 -7.86 -6.30 -2.90
C ASP A 214 -8.74 -5.31 -2.11
N ILE A 215 -9.43 -5.77 -1.07
CA ILE A 215 -10.19 -4.90 -0.16
C ILE A 215 -9.25 -3.91 0.55
N VAL A 216 -8.11 -4.37 1.08
CA VAL A 216 -7.12 -3.50 1.72
C VAL A 216 -6.58 -2.47 0.72
N MET A 217 -6.30 -2.88 -0.52
CA MET A 217 -5.88 -1.95 -1.59
C MET A 217 -6.94 -0.87 -1.84
N ILE A 218 -8.21 -1.24 -1.97
CA ILE A 218 -9.33 -0.28 -2.11
C ILE A 218 -9.34 0.73 -0.95
N LEU A 219 -9.26 0.24 0.30
CA LEU A 219 -9.29 1.11 1.48
C LEU A 219 -8.09 2.06 1.54
N LYS A 220 -6.89 1.57 1.23
CA LYS A 220 -5.68 2.39 1.14
C LYS A 220 -5.77 3.49 0.08
N SER A 221 -6.49 3.26 -1.00
CA SER A 221 -6.66 4.26 -2.05
C SER A 221 -7.73 5.29 -1.72
N VAL A 222 -8.82 4.88 -1.06
CA VAL A 222 -9.99 5.75 -0.82
C VAL A 222 -9.88 6.53 0.47
N LEU A 223 -9.54 5.90 1.60
CA LEU A 223 -9.61 6.53 2.92
C LEU A 223 -8.66 7.71 3.11
N PRO A 224 -7.46 7.76 2.47
CA PRO A 224 -6.64 8.97 2.47
C PRO A 224 -7.26 10.16 1.73
N VAL A 225 -8.12 9.91 0.75
CA VAL A 225 -8.78 10.95 -0.07
C VAL A 225 -10.12 11.36 0.54
N TYR A 226 -10.90 10.39 1.03
CA TYR A 226 -12.23 10.56 1.61
C TYR A 226 -12.29 9.90 2.99
N PRO A 227 -11.67 10.50 4.02
CA PRO A 227 -11.53 9.87 5.34
C PRO A 227 -12.88 9.59 6.02
N GLU A 228 -13.93 10.34 5.69
CA GLU A 228 -15.29 10.14 6.22
C GLU A 228 -15.92 8.80 5.83
N GLU A 229 -15.44 8.18 4.74
CA GLU A 229 -15.93 6.90 4.26
C GLU A 229 -15.67 5.74 5.23
N ILE A 230 -14.75 5.91 6.19
CA ILE A 230 -14.56 4.93 7.26
C ILE A 230 -15.85 4.70 8.06
N ASN A 231 -16.67 5.73 8.24
CA ASN A 231 -17.93 5.63 8.96
C ASN A 231 -18.99 4.90 8.14
N PHE A 232 -19.03 5.14 6.83
CA PHE A 232 -19.93 4.42 5.93
C PHE A 232 -19.69 2.91 6.01
N LEU A 233 -18.43 2.46 6.09
CA LEU A 233 -18.10 1.04 6.25
C LEU A 233 -18.58 0.43 7.57
N ILE A 234 -18.77 1.24 8.61
CA ILE A 234 -19.39 0.80 9.86
C ILE A 234 -20.91 0.76 9.71
N GLU A 235 -21.50 1.76 9.07
CA GLU A 235 -22.94 1.90 8.85
C GLU A 235 -23.51 0.88 7.85
N LEU A 236 -22.65 0.23 7.05
CA LEU A 236 -23.03 -0.91 6.23
C LEU A 236 -23.46 -2.09 7.11
N GLU A 237 -24.77 -2.29 7.21
CA GLU A 237 -25.38 -3.35 8.01
C GLU A 237 -26.14 -4.36 7.16
N ILE A 238 -25.81 -5.65 7.33
CA ILE A 238 -26.62 -6.78 6.88
C ILE A 238 -27.13 -7.48 8.14
N PRO A 239 -28.45 -7.69 8.31
CA PRO A 239 -28.99 -8.33 9.49
C PRO A 239 -28.31 -9.66 9.82
N GLY A 240 -27.74 -9.76 11.02
CA GLY A 240 -27.06 -10.97 11.49
C GLY A 240 -25.58 -11.12 11.11
N LEU A 241 -25.00 -10.15 10.40
CA LEU A 241 -23.56 -10.12 10.09
C LEU A 241 -22.85 -8.97 10.82
N PRO A 242 -21.58 -9.13 11.22
CA PRO A 242 -20.75 -8.01 11.67
C PRO A 242 -20.55 -6.99 10.53
N CYS A 243 -20.35 -5.71 10.88
CA CYS A 243 -20.09 -4.65 9.91
C CYS A 243 -18.86 -4.93 9.02
N PHE A 244 -18.75 -4.22 7.91
CA PHE A 244 -17.72 -4.44 6.88
C PHE A 244 -16.31 -4.50 7.47
N LEU A 245 -15.92 -3.46 8.23
CA LEU A 245 -14.58 -3.37 8.80
C LEU A 245 -14.31 -4.48 9.82
N ARG A 246 -15.32 -4.87 10.61
CA ARG A 246 -15.16 -5.95 11.59
C ARG A 246 -14.97 -7.30 10.90
N ARG A 247 -15.70 -7.56 9.80
CA ARG A 247 -15.49 -8.77 8.97
C ARG A 247 -14.08 -8.79 8.40
N LEU A 248 -13.62 -7.69 7.79
CA LEU A 248 -12.28 -7.59 7.23
C LEU A 248 -11.20 -7.81 8.29
N ALA A 249 -11.29 -7.12 9.42
CA ALA A 249 -10.33 -7.25 10.51
C ALA A 249 -10.32 -8.68 11.08
N SER A 250 -11.49 -9.31 11.23
CA SER A 250 -11.58 -10.71 11.67
C SER A 250 -10.98 -11.70 10.68
N ARG A 251 -10.89 -11.36 9.38
CA ARG A 251 -10.22 -12.19 8.37
C ARG A 251 -8.71 -12.01 8.39
N LEU A 252 -8.25 -10.76 8.56
CA LEU A 252 -6.84 -10.40 8.57
C LEU A 252 -6.13 -10.82 9.86
N PHE A 253 -6.75 -10.61 11.02
CA PHE A 253 -6.12 -10.81 12.33
C PHE A 253 -6.57 -12.13 13.00
N ARG A 254 -6.83 -13.20 12.22
CA ARG A 254 -7.17 -14.51 12.79
C ARG A 254 -6.00 -15.05 13.60
N PHE A 255 -6.25 -15.38 14.87
CA PHE A 255 -5.22 -15.82 15.82
C PHE A 255 -4.93 -17.33 15.78
N ASP A 256 -5.63 -18.10 14.93
CA ASP A 256 -5.75 -19.56 15.06
C ASP A 256 -5.09 -20.40 13.95
N ASP A 257 -4.55 -19.82 12.87
CA ASP A 257 -3.95 -20.61 11.79
C ASP A 257 -2.42 -20.49 11.77
N ASP A 258 -1.73 -21.64 11.73
CA ASP A 258 -0.30 -21.82 11.45
C ASP A 258 0.14 -21.29 10.07
N GLU A 259 -0.71 -20.49 9.39
CA GLU A 259 -0.36 -19.74 8.20
C GLU A 259 0.55 -18.57 8.58
N LYS A 260 1.57 -18.33 7.76
CA LYS A 260 2.44 -17.16 7.95
C LYS A 260 1.57 -15.91 7.98
N ASP A 261 1.66 -15.14 9.07
CA ASP A 261 1.04 -13.82 9.21
C ASP A 261 1.13 -13.06 7.87
N ASP A 262 -0.01 -12.65 7.32
CA ASP A 262 -0.05 -11.82 6.11
C ASP A 262 0.25 -10.36 6.50
N ILE A 263 1.48 -10.14 6.96
CA ILE A 263 1.96 -8.88 7.54
C ILE A 263 1.67 -7.71 6.60
N VAL A 264 1.87 -7.89 5.29
CA VAL A 264 1.67 -6.84 4.28
C VAL A 264 0.24 -6.34 4.29
N ASN A 265 -0.75 -7.24 4.32
CA ASN A 265 -2.16 -6.83 4.27
C ASN A 265 -2.67 -6.33 5.63
N MET A 266 -2.18 -6.89 6.74
CA MET A 266 -2.46 -6.34 8.07
C MET A 266 -1.90 -4.91 8.21
N MET A 267 -0.67 -4.68 7.76
CA MET A 267 -0.05 -3.37 7.72
C MET A 267 -0.78 -2.42 6.79
N GLY A 268 -1.19 -2.90 5.62
CA GLY A 268 -1.96 -2.10 4.68
C GLY A 268 -3.28 -1.61 5.27
N LEU A 269 -3.97 -2.42 6.08
CA LEU A 269 -5.18 -1.98 6.77
C LEU A 269 -4.87 -0.91 7.85
N MET A 270 -3.80 -1.09 8.63
CA MET A 270 -3.37 -0.09 9.61
C MET A 270 -3.02 1.24 8.93
N GLU A 271 -2.33 1.19 7.80
CA GLU A 271 -1.96 2.36 7.00
C GLU A 271 -3.20 3.08 6.45
N ALA A 272 -4.21 2.32 5.99
CA ALA A 272 -5.47 2.90 5.53
C ALA A 272 -6.22 3.70 6.63
N PHE A 273 -5.98 3.39 7.90
CA PHE A 273 -6.60 4.10 9.03
C PHE A 273 -5.86 5.35 9.49
N ILE A 274 -4.60 5.56 9.07
CA ILE A 274 -3.79 6.71 9.52
C ILE A 274 -4.48 8.05 9.24
N VAL A 275 -4.90 8.28 7.98
CA VAL A 275 -5.52 9.55 7.60
C VAL A 275 -6.88 9.76 8.25
N PRO A 276 -7.82 8.78 8.24
CA PRO A 276 -9.06 8.92 8.98
C PRO A 276 -8.87 9.27 10.46
N LEU A 277 -7.95 8.60 11.16
CA LEU A 277 -7.70 8.78 12.59
C LEU A 277 -7.04 10.11 12.95
N THR A 278 -6.34 10.75 12.01
CA THR A 278 -5.68 12.05 12.19
C THR A 278 -6.48 13.21 11.62
N SER A 279 -7.50 12.92 10.80
CA SER A 279 -8.36 13.93 10.19
C SER A 279 -9.34 14.53 11.20
N ASN A 280 -9.72 15.78 10.99
CA ASN A 280 -10.74 16.46 11.80
C ASN A 280 -12.17 16.03 11.40
N ILE A 281 -12.44 14.73 11.46
CA ILE A 281 -13.74 14.12 11.19
C ILE A 281 -14.27 13.47 12.47
N LYS A 282 -15.60 13.35 12.58
CA LYS A 282 -16.20 12.56 13.65
C LYS A 282 -16.13 11.08 13.26
N ILE A 283 -15.29 10.30 13.94
CA ILE A 283 -15.15 8.86 13.72
C ILE A 283 -16.17 8.10 14.58
N ASN A 284 -16.81 7.09 13.99
CA ASN A 284 -17.69 6.17 14.71
C ASN A 284 -16.88 5.36 15.74
N GLU A 285 -17.38 5.27 16.97
CA GLU A 285 -16.69 4.61 18.08
C GLU A 285 -16.36 3.13 17.80
N ASP A 286 -17.16 2.46 16.97
CA ASP A 286 -16.93 1.08 16.57
C ASP A 286 -15.61 0.89 15.80
N VAL A 287 -15.09 1.93 15.14
CA VAL A 287 -13.76 1.88 14.51
C VAL A 287 -12.68 1.64 15.56
N PHE A 288 -12.73 2.39 16.67
CA PHE A 288 -11.76 2.22 17.76
C PHE A 288 -11.92 0.86 18.44
N LEU A 289 -13.16 0.40 18.60
CA LEU A 289 -13.44 -0.93 19.14
C LEU A 289 -12.85 -2.03 18.26
N ILE A 290 -12.96 -1.94 16.94
CA ILE A 290 -12.37 -2.91 16.01
C ILE A 290 -10.84 -2.90 16.08
N ILE A 291 -10.22 -1.70 16.15
CA ILE A 291 -8.77 -1.56 16.32
C ILE A 291 -8.30 -2.26 17.62
N HIS A 292 -9.04 -2.04 18.71
CA HIS A 292 -8.78 -2.65 20.01
C HIS A 292 -8.94 -4.18 20.00
N GLU A 293 -10.10 -4.67 19.55
CA GLU A 293 -10.43 -6.10 19.50
C GLU A 293 -9.48 -6.90 18.61
N SER A 294 -9.01 -6.28 17.52
CA SER A 294 -8.04 -6.88 16.59
C SER A 294 -6.59 -6.74 17.03
N GLN A 295 -6.35 -6.13 18.21
CA GLN A 295 -5.03 -5.90 18.79
C GLN A 295 -4.04 -5.22 17.82
N MET A 296 -4.53 -4.27 17.01
CA MET A 296 -3.72 -3.69 15.94
C MET A 296 -2.48 -2.97 16.47
N ALA A 297 -2.58 -2.28 17.63
CA ALA A 297 -1.43 -1.64 18.27
C ALA A 297 -0.36 -2.65 18.72
N TRP A 298 -0.77 -3.82 19.23
CA TRP A 298 0.16 -4.89 19.60
C TRP A 298 0.87 -5.47 18.37
N ASN A 299 0.11 -5.72 17.30
CA ASN A 299 0.64 -6.18 16.03
C ASN A 299 1.61 -5.16 15.41
N ALA A 300 1.26 -3.87 15.40
CA ALA A 300 2.14 -2.81 14.92
C ALA A 300 3.47 -2.77 15.70
N PHE A 301 3.43 -2.89 17.03
CA PHE A 301 4.66 -2.97 17.85
C PHE A 301 5.50 -4.20 17.52
N ARG A 302 4.85 -5.36 17.33
CA ARG A 302 5.51 -6.61 16.90
C ARG A 302 6.19 -6.45 15.54
N TYR A 303 5.55 -5.79 14.58
CA TYR A 303 6.11 -5.57 13.25
C TYR A 303 7.27 -4.57 13.25
N PHE A 304 7.13 -3.46 14.00
CA PHE A 304 8.20 -2.49 14.20
C PHE A 304 9.50 -3.15 14.72
N THR A 305 9.37 -4.06 15.71
CA THR A 305 10.52 -4.72 16.35
C THR A 305 11.01 -5.98 15.64
N SER A 306 10.28 -6.47 14.63
CA SER A 306 10.62 -7.68 13.90
C SER A 306 11.72 -7.43 12.87
N THR A 307 12.75 -8.28 12.88
CA THR A 307 13.80 -8.27 11.84
C THR A 307 13.35 -8.90 10.52
N MET A 308 12.13 -9.44 10.46
CA MET A 308 11.55 -10.06 9.26
C MET A 308 10.71 -9.09 8.43
N CYS A 309 10.45 -7.88 8.93
CA CYS A 309 9.70 -6.84 8.22
C CYS A 309 10.67 -5.94 7.46
N ASP A 310 10.29 -5.57 6.22
CA ASP A 310 10.95 -4.51 5.47
C ASP A 310 10.77 -3.13 6.13
N ASP A 311 11.58 -2.16 5.71
CA ASP A 311 11.61 -0.84 6.33
C ASP A 311 10.31 -0.04 6.08
N ASP A 312 9.62 -0.26 4.96
CA ASP A 312 8.33 0.39 4.65
C ASP A 312 7.23 -0.08 5.62
N SER A 313 7.15 -1.40 5.85
CA SER A 313 6.24 -2.02 6.81
C SER A 313 6.54 -1.53 8.23
N ARG A 314 7.81 -1.42 8.61
CA ARG A 314 8.23 -0.89 9.91
C ARG A 314 7.86 0.59 10.06
N CYS A 315 8.06 1.39 9.02
CA CYS A 315 7.70 2.81 8.99
C CYS A 315 6.18 2.98 9.21
N SER A 316 5.38 2.24 8.45
CA SER A 316 3.92 2.25 8.54
C SER A 316 3.44 1.83 9.94
N ALA A 317 4.11 0.85 10.56
CA ALA A 317 3.78 0.40 11.91
C ALA A 317 4.07 1.46 12.97
N ILE A 318 5.21 2.14 12.86
CA ILE A 318 5.58 3.25 13.75
C ILE A 318 4.56 4.39 13.60
N HIS A 319 4.21 4.76 12.36
CA HIS A 319 3.25 5.82 12.10
C HIS A 319 1.88 5.48 12.70
N PHE A 320 1.38 4.27 12.48
CA PHE A 320 0.12 3.84 13.08
C PHE A 320 0.14 3.87 14.62
N LEU A 321 1.26 3.46 15.25
CA LEU A 321 1.43 3.57 16.71
C LEU A 321 1.41 5.02 17.20
N GLU A 322 2.03 5.93 16.46
CA GLU A 322 2.08 7.36 16.79
C GLU A 322 0.68 8.01 16.70
N VAL A 323 -0.10 7.63 15.70
CA VAL A 323 -1.52 8.00 15.60
C VAL A 323 -2.32 7.45 16.78
N CYS A 324 -2.15 6.16 17.10
CA CYS A 324 -2.87 5.53 18.20
C CYS A 324 -2.54 6.15 19.57
N ILE A 325 -1.26 6.46 19.84
CA ILE A 325 -0.86 7.03 21.14
C ILE A 325 -1.30 8.48 21.31
N SER A 326 -1.50 9.18 20.20
CA SER A 326 -2.01 10.56 20.18
C SER A 326 -3.53 10.62 20.29
N HIS A 327 -4.23 9.48 20.20
CA HIS A 327 -5.68 9.41 20.27
C HIS A 327 -6.19 8.99 21.67
N ASP A 328 -7.11 9.76 22.26
CA ASP A 328 -7.60 9.59 23.64
C ASP A 328 -8.23 8.22 23.95
N ILE A 329 -8.73 7.53 22.92
CA ILE A 329 -9.33 6.19 23.07
C ILE A 329 -8.27 5.08 22.92
N LEU A 330 -7.34 5.24 21.97
CA LEU A 330 -6.40 4.19 21.57
C LEU A 330 -5.07 4.25 22.34
N TYR A 331 -4.79 5.34 23.06
CA TYR A 331 -3.49 5.50 23.74
C TYR A 331 -3.20 4.36 24.73
N LYS A 332 -4.22 3.82 25.39
CA LYS A 332 -4.06 2.68 26.31
C LYS A 332 -3.60 1.42 25.59
N ASP A 333 -4.02 1.22 24.35
CA ASP A 333 -3.64 0.05 23.57
C ASP A 333 -2.15 0.09 23.23
N VAL A 334 -1.62 1.26 22.89
CA VAL A 334 -0.18 1.46 22.68
C VAL A 334 0.60 1.26 23.98
N LEU A 335 0.12 1.82 25.09
CA LEU A 335 0.75 1.64 26.39
C LEU A 335 0.77 0.17 26.83
N ASN A 336 -0.25 -0.61 26.47
CA ASN A 336 -0.30 -2.05 26.75
C ASN A 336 0.59 -2.85 25.79
N ALA A 337 0.66 -2.44 24.52
CA ALA A 337 1.51 -3.06 23.51
C ALA A 337 3.01 -2.90 23.83
N ILE A 338 3.44 -1.69 24.22
CA ILE A 338 4.84 -1.39 24.53
C ILE A 338 5.05 -1.52 26.03
N THR A 339 5.35 -2.70 26.55
CA THR A 339 5.47 -2.89 28.01
C THR A 339 6.67 -2.13 28.60
N LYS A 340 6.76 -2.08 29.93
CA LYS A 340 7.95 -1.51 30.61
C LYS A 340 9.26 -2.21 30.25
N TRP A 341 9.18 -3.48 29.84
CA TRP A 341 10.34 -4.29 29.45
C TRP A 341 10.77 -4.01 28.01
N ASP A 342 9.81 -3.61 27.17
CA ASP A 342 10.02 -3.29 25.76
C ASP A 342 10.49 -1.85 25.56
N PHE A 343 10.09 -0.94 26.45
CA PHE A 343 10.40 0.49 26.33
C PHE A 343 11.91 0.82 26.16
N PRO A 344 12.86 0.20 26.90
CA PRO A 344 14.30 0.39 26.64
C PRO A 344 14.73 -0.03 25.24
N LEU A 345 14.07 -1.02 24.63
CA LEU A 345 14.35 -1.42 23.25
C LEU A 345 13.87 -0.34 22.27
N VAL A 346 12.66 0.19 22.46
CA VAL A 346 12.12 1.28 21.62
C VAL A 346 13.08 2.47 21.54
N VAL A 347 13.57 2.94 22.69
CA VAL A 347 14.51 4.07 22.78
C VAL A 347 15.87 3.77 22.14
N ARG A 348 16.33 2.52 22.19
CA ARG A 348 17.61 2.14 21.57
C ARG A 348 17.49 1.97 20.05
N VAL A 349 16.37 1.42 19.59
CA VAL A 349 16.10 1.25 18.16
C VAL A 349 15.91 2.60 17.48
N SER A 350 15.21 3.54 18.12
CA SER A 350 14.97 4.88 17.55
C SER A 350 16.26 5.62 17.19
N ASN A 351 17.32 5.49 17.99
CA ASN A 351 18.63 6.08 17.72
C ASN A 351 19.32 5.61 16.42
N ASN A 352 18.84 4.50 15.82
CA ASN A 352 19.41 3.92 14.60
C ASN A 352 18.41 3.90 13.44
N CYS A 353 17.21 4.45 13.62
CA CYS A 353 16.20 4.57 12.58
C CYS A 353 16.51 5.74 11.63
N GLU A 354 15.90 5.73 10.45
CA GLU A 354 15.90 6.89 9.57
C GLU A 354 15.22 8.10 10.23
N PHE A 355 15.60 9.30 9.80
CA PHE A 355 15.18 10.53 10.47
C PHE A 355 13.65 10.69 10.50
N GLU A 356 12.95 10.30 9.44
CA GLU A 356 11.49 10.34 9.39
C GLU A 356 10.89 9.50 10.53
N GLN A 357 11.30 8.23 10.63
CA GLN A 357 10.88 7.31 11.71
C GLN A 357 11.22 7.83 13.11
N GLN A 358 12.36 8.54 13.26
CA GLN A 358 12.74 9.13 14.53
C GLN A 358 11.69 10.15 15.00
N ILE A 359 11.08 10.92 14.09
CA ILE A 359 10.05 11.93 14.42
C ILE A 359 8.86 11.25 15.11
N GLN A 360 8.33 10.16 14.54
CA GLN A 360 7.19 9.48 15.18
C GLN A 360 7.62 8.79 16.49
N LEU A 361 8.82 8.21 16.54
CA LEU A 361 9.31 7.53 17.75
C LEU A 361 9.53 8.49 18.92
N ILE A 362 10.01 9.73 18.69
CA ILE A 362 10.21 10.69 19.79
C ILE A 362 8.85 11.12 20.39
N VAL A 363 7.79 11.21 19.57
CA VAL A 363 6.42 11.45 20.04
C VAL A 363 5.92 10.28 20.90
N ILE A 364 6.04 9.05 20.40
CA ILE A 364 5.65 7.84 21.14
C ILE A 364 6.39 7.74 22.48
N ILE A 365 7.71 7.92 22.46
CA ILE A 365 8.55 7.85 23.66
C ILE A 365 8.13 8.91 24.68
N SER A 366 7.91 10.15 24.24
CA SER A 366 7.49 11.25 25.12
C SER A 366 6.14 10.98 25.77
N LYS A 367 5.16 10.48 25.01
CA LYS A 367 3.83 10.09 25.54
C LYS A 367 3.91 8.94 26.54
N ILE A 368 4.78 7.96 26.31
CA ILE A 368 5.01 6.88 27.28
C ILE A 368 5.63 7.42 28.58
N ILE A 369 6.57 8.35 28.49
CA ILE A 369 7.18 9.00 29.67
C ILE A 369 6.13 9.79 30.45
N GLN A 370 5.36 10.65 29.76
CA GLN A 370 4.26 11.42 30.35
C GLN A 370 3.29 10.51 31.12
N ASN A 371 2.97 9.33 30.58
CA ASN A 371 2.05 8.40 31.22
C ASN A 371 2.67 7.61 32.40
N ARG A 372 3.91 7.11 32.24
CA ARG A 372 4.55 6.18 33.18
C ARG A 372 5.41 6.87 34.24
N GLY A 373 5.58 8.17 34.13
CA GLY A 373 6.25 8.98 35.13
C GLY A 373 7.77 8.86 35.10
N TYR A 374 8.38 9.30 36.20
CA TYR A 374 9.82 9.29 36.46
C TYR A 374 10.55 7.99 36.10
N ASN A 375 9.98 6.81 36.39
CA ASN A 375 10.65 5.54 36.10
C ASN A 375 10.88 5.32 34.60
N ALA A 376 9.94 5.76 33.76
CA ALA A 376 10.11 5.72 32.32
C ALA A 376 11.12 6.78 31.86
N ALA A 377 11.06 8.00 32.41
CA ALA A 377 12.06 9.04 32.12
C ALA A 377 13.49 8.56 32.42
N GLU A 378 13.73 7.98 33.60
CA GLU A 378 15.03 7.46 34.00
C GLU A 378 15.50 6.31 33.09
N THR A 379 14.56 5.44 32.69
CA THR A 379 14.83 4.35 31.75
C THR A 379 15.20 4.88 30.36
N ALA A 380 14.52 5.93 29.87
CA ALA A 380 14.80 6.56 28.59
C ALA A 380 16.19 7.20 28.58
N ILE A 381 16.56 7.91 29.65
CA ILE A 381 17.91 8.48 29.84
C ILE A 381 18.98 7.38 29.78
N LYS A 382 18.81 6.31 30.57
CA LYS A 382 19.74 5.17 30.57
C LYS A 382 19.82 4.47 29.20
N SER A 383 18.76 4.55 28.40
CA SER A 383 18.67 3.95 27.07
C SER A 383 19.15 4.89 25.94
N GLY A 384 19.58 6.12 26.26
CA GLY A 384 20.19 7.03 25.31
C GLY A 384 19.23 8.03 24.65
N ILE A 385 18.10 8.38 25.26
CA ILE A 385 17.14 9.34 24.68
C ILE A 385 17.74 10.73 24.42
N LEU A 386 18.70 11.18 25.23
CA LEU A 386 19.32 12.50 25.05
C LEU A 386 20.08 12.61 23.71
N LYS A 387 20.66 11.50 23.22
CA LYS A 387 21.31 11.49 21.92
C LYS A 387 20.29 11.73 20.79
N LEU A 388 19.13 11.08 20.88
CA LEU A 388 18.03 11.25 19.94
C LEU A 388 17.45 12.66 20.00
N ILE A 389 17.25 13.21 21.19
CA ILE A 389 16.78 14.61 21.35
C ILE A 389 17.76 15.59 20.70
N GLY A 390 19.07 15.39 20.92
CA GLY A 390 20.11 16.24 20.33
C GLY A 390 20.07 16.26 18.80
N SER A 391 19.72 15.16 18.14
CA SER A 391 19.66 15.12 16.67
C SER A 391 18.49 15.92 16.08
N PHE A 392 17.48 16.28 16.87
CA PHE A 392 16.37 17.10 16.39
C PHE A 392 16.65 18.60 16.42
N ILE A 393 17.57 19.07 17.26
CA ILE A 393 17.83 20.51 17.47
C ILE A 393 18.12 21.27 16.16
N PRO A 394 18.95 20.76 15.22
CA PRO A 394 19.30 21.53 14.02
C PRO A 394 18.18 21.65 12.99
N TYR A 395 17.18 20.76 13.03
CA TYR A 395 16.23 20.58 11.92
C TYR A 395 14.76 20.69 12.35
N TYR A 396 14.44 20.26 13.57
CA TYR A 396 13.07 20.25 14.11
C TYR A 396 13.08 20.47 15.62
N ILE A 397 13.52 21.67 16.02
CA ILE A 397 13.76 22.03 17.43
C ILE A 397 12.55 21.81 18.34
N GLN A 398 11.33 21.97 17.83
CA GLN A 398 10.11 21.77 18.62
C GLN A 398 9.98 20.34 19.17
N TYR A 399 10.38 19.31 18.41
CA TYR A 399 10.37 17.93 18.93
C TYR A 399 11.40 17.74 20.03
N ALA A 400 12.57 18.38 19.92
CA ALA A 400 13.60 18.36 20.95
C ALA A 400 13.09 19.02 22.25
N LEU A 401 12.51 20.21 22.14
CA LEU A 401 11.98 20.97 23.28
C LEU A 401 10.85 20.19 23.98
N ASN A 402 9.86 19.71 23.24
CA ASN A 402 8.75 18.93 23.79
C ASN A 402 9.25 17.68 24.56
N ALA A 403 10.26 16.98 24.04
CA ALA A 403 10.82 15.81 24.69
C ALA A 403 11.64 16.17 25.94
N LEU A 404 12.39 17.28 25.90
CA LEU A 404 13.13 17.80 27.06
C LEU A 404 12.20 18.23 28.18
N ASP A 405 11.13 18.96 27.86
CA ASP A 405 10.14 19.41 28.84
C ASP A 405 9.53 18.23 29.58
N VAL A 406 9.09 17.21 28.82
CA VAL A 406 8.55 15.96 29.40
C VAL A 406 9.55 15.27 30.33
N LEU A 407 10.83 15.19 29.95
CA LEU A 407 11.85 14.59 30.81
C LEU A 407 12.06 15.42 32.07
N ILE A 408 12.15 16.74 31.95
CA ILE A 408 12.46 17.64 33.06
C ILE A 408 11.30 17.66 34.06
N GLU A 409 10.06 17.83 33.60
CA GLU A 409 8.87 17.80 34.47
C GLU A 409 8.85 16.56 35.34
N ASN A 410 9.05 15.38 34.74
CA ASN A 410 9.06 14.11 35.45
C ASN A 410 10.19 13.98 36.49
N TYR A 411 11.34 14.60 36.26
CA TYR A 411 12.43 14.65 37.23
C TYR A 411 12.19 15.69 38.33
N VAL A 412 11.62 16.85 37.99
CA VAL A 412 11.30 17.93 38.93
C VAL A 412 10.23 17.48 39.93
N GLU A 413 9.20 16.75 39.47
CA GLU A 413 8.17 16.17 40.33
C GLU A 413 8.71 15.20 41.40
N GLN A 414 9.94 14.69 41.23
CA GLN A 414 10.62 13.80 42.17
C GLN A 414 11.79 14.47 42.91
N ASP A 415 11.85 15.81 42.92
CA ASP A 415 12.96 16.59 43.50
C ASP A 415 14.33 16.24 42.87
N GLN A 416 14.34 15.74 41.63
CA GLN A 416 15.54 15.36 40.86
C GLN A 416 15.89 16.34 39.74
N GLY A 417 15.35 17.58 39.78
CA GLY A 417 15.61 18.62 38.76
C GLY A 417 17.10 18.90 38.54
N LYS A 418 17.90 18.95 39.61
CA LYS A 418 19.36 19.11 39.51
C LYS A 418 20.02 17.94 38.77
N THR A 419 19.56 16.73 39.02
CA THR A 419 20.11 15.50 38.43
C THR A 419 19.90 15.49 36.92
N ILE A 420 18.69 15.82 36.42
CA ILE A 420 18.43 15.87 34.97
C ILE A 420 19.22 17.00 34.31
N TRP A 421 19.33 18.17 34.95
CA TRP A 421 20.14 19.26 34.44
C TRP A 421 21.61 18.86 34.26
N GLU A 422 22.22 18.26 35.29
CA GLU A 422 23.61 17.76 35.22
C GLU A 422 23.81 16.70 34.12
N LEU A 423 22.77 15.92 33.79
CA LEU A 423 22.83 14.93 32.70
C LEU A 423 22.74 15.61 31.33
N ILE A 424 21.86 16.59 31.16
CA ILE A 424 21.73 17.37 29.92
C ILE A 424 23.03 18.16 29.66
N CYS A 425 23.60 18.81 30.67
CA CYS A 425 24.86 19.55 30.53
C CYS A 425 26.08 18.69 30.17
N LYS A 426 26.01 17.36 30.30
CA LYS A 426 27.06 16.43 29.83
C LYS A 426 26.96 16.12 28.34
N THR A 427 25.94 16.62 27.66
CA THR A 427 25.71 16.47 26.22
C THR A 427 25.95 17.79 25.50
N SER A 428 25.87 17.80 24.16
CA SER A 428 25.95 19.02 23.36
C SER A 428 24.65 19.83 23.37
N ILE A 429 23.53 19.28 23.86
CA ILE A 429 22.18 19.88 23.76
C ILE A 429 22.14 21.37 24.14
N ILE A 430 22.73 21.76 25.27
CA ILE A 430 22.69 23.18 25.70
C ILE A 430 23.48 24.08 24.76
N GLN A 431 24.60 23.59 24.22
CA GLN A 431 25.37 24.33 23.23
C GLN A 431 24.61 24.39 21.91
N ASP A 432 24.09 23.26 21.44
CA ASP A 432 23.32 23.16 20.20
C ASP A 432 22.08 24.08 20.22
N LEU A 433 21.38 24.16 21.37
CA LEU A 433 20.27 25.09 21.56
C LEU A 433 20.73 26.57 21.52
N LYS A 434 21.89 26.90 22.09
CA LYS A 434 22.43 28.27 22.02
C LYS A 434 22.84 28.65 20.61
N ASP A 435 23.48 27.73 19.89
CA ASP A 435 23.88 27.94 18.51
C ASP A 435 22.62 28.15 17.64
N ALA A 436 21.55 27.38 17.89
CA ALA A 436 20.27 27.58 17.23
C ALA A 436 19.67 28.97 17.49
N ILE A 437 19.82 29.56 18.69
CA ILE A 437 19.36 30.94 18.98
C ILE A 437 20.09 31.96 18.11
N GLU A 438 21.39 31.78 17.88
CA GLU A 438 22.22 32.72 17.12
C GLU A 438 21.86 32.74 15.62
N ASP A 439 21.30 31.63 15.12
CA ASP A 439 20.92 31.41 13.72
C ASP A 439 19.38 31.47 13.47
N ASN A 440 18.54 31.70 14.49
CA ASN A 440 17.08 31.62 14.35
C ASN A 440 16.44 32.95 13.87
N ASP A 441 15.69 32.87 12.76
CA ASP A 441 14.84 33.96 12.24
C ASP A 441 13.37 33.84 12.71
N ASN A 442 13.01 32.83 13.52
CA ASN A 442 11.65 32.57 14.03
C ASN A 442 11.50 33.00 15.50
N ASP A 443 10.74 34.08 15.72
CA ASP A 443 10.53 34.71 17.04
C ASP A 443 9.88 33.77 18.09
N GLU A 444 8.99 32.84 17.68
CA GLU A 444 8.28 31.95 18.62
C GLU A 444 9.18 30.81 19.13
N GLU A 445 9.98 30.23 18.24
CA GLU A 445 11.00 29.25 18.62
C GLU A 445 12.10 29.89 19.46
N PHE A 446 12.52 31.12 19.09
CA PHE A 446 13.49 31.90 19.86
C PHE A 446 13.03 32.09 21.32
N ASP A 447 11.78 32.53 21.54
CA ASP A 447 11.23 32.72 22.88
C ASP A 447 11.17 31.40 23.68
N ASN A 448 10.82 30.28 23.04
CA ASN A 448 10.79 28.96 23.69
C ASN A 448 12.18 28.47 24.11
N ILE A 449 13.20 28.65 23.25
CA ILE A 449 14.58 28.24 23.56
C ILE A 449 15.16 29.16 24.65
N VAL A 450 14.91 30.46 24.56
CA VAL A 450 15.36 31.44 25.57
C VAL A 450 14.69 31.18 26.92
N TYR A 451 13.39 30.84 26.94
CA TYR A 451 12.72 30.40 28.16
C TYR A 451 13.38 29.14 28.72
N PHE A 452 13.62 28.11 27.91
CA PHE A 452 14.27 26.88 28.35
C PHE A 452 15.68 27.12 28.93
N VAL A 453 16.52 27.88 28.22
CA VAL A 453 17.91 28.15 28.64
C VAL A 453 17.95 29.03 29.90
N ASN A 454 16.99 29.94 30.11
CA ASN A 454 16.98 30.85 31.25
C ASN A 454 16.20 30.33 32.47
N HIS A 455 15.18 29.49 32.27
CA HIS A 455 14.35 28.99 33.38
C HIS A 455 15.04 27.89 34.19
N PHE A 456 16.05 27.22 33.61
CA PHE A 456 16.77 26.12 34.23
C PHE A 456 18.25 26.41 34.57
N ASN A 457 18.71 27.65 34.36
CA ASN A 457 19.93 28.20 34.98
C ASN A 457 19.59 28.87 36.31
#